data_AF-A0A7Y5H7F3-F1
#
_entry.id   AF-A0A7Y5H7F3-F1
#
_cell.length_a   1.000
_cell.length_b   1.000
_cell.length_c   1.000
_cell.angle_alpha   90.00
_cell.angle_beta   90.00
_cell.angle_gamma   90.00
#
_symmetry.space_group_name_H-M   'P 1'
#
loop_
_entity.id
_entity.type
_entity.pdbx_description
1 polymer ?
#
loop_
_entity_poly.entity_id
_entity_poly.type
_entity_poly.pdbx_seq_one_letter_code
_entity_poly.pdbx_strand_id
1 'polypeptide(L)'
;MVSPATAPPPPPAAPTSPITGLITAAHLSFRQFLQGPRKWLLLLAGSVFPALLSVFVFLEPKGMNHPFLQLFDQLYLQGAILFIALLGAVPAFSSDVEDGTIVYLYCRPTPRAFIVVGKWLGCIVPLALITMIPVLAAWPLALKQVQPYETTTWVADPSGTAVPRGEDGAVDDDSGERRPGMREGSPGKFVTMTRPSHRAPAQPRELFAALFASAAGAVLYGTLFFSLGAILGRPYLIAMAYAVIVEATIGRLEIKLYVLSRFVRTAALRSLDPVPRFFEGSLEFLPPAWLGWTGIFVFPLVFLGAAAAFSTWKSYIGKGV
;
A
#
# COMPACT_ATOMS: atom_id res chain seq x y z
N MET A 1 -59.77 41.35 4.49
CA MET A 1 -58.51 42.05 4.17
C MET A 1 -57.44 40.99 3.96
N VAL A 2 -57.02 40.76 2.73
CA VAL A 2 -55.98 39.77 2.39
C VAL A 2 -54.64 40.43 2.70
N SER A 3 -53.86 39.84 3.61
CA SER A 3 -52.52 40.33 3.93
C SER A 3 -51.69 40.33 2.62
N PRO A 4 -51.03 41.44 2.27
CA PRO A 4 -50.27 41.51 1.02
C PRO A 4 -49.26 40.37 1.00
N ALA A 5 -49.33 39.54 -0.04
CA ALA A 5 -48.43 38.42 -0.25
C ALA A 5 -47.00 38.98 -0.23
N THR A 6 -46.26 38.64 0.82
CA THR A 6 -44.87 39.05 1.00
C THR A 6 -44.10 38.47 -0.18
N ALA A 7 -43.45 39.33 -0.97
CA ALA A 7 -42.68 38.88 -2.12
C ALA A 7 -41.70 37.79 -1.68
N PRO A 8 -41.58 36.68 -2.43
CA PRO A 8 -40.64 35.63 -2.08
C PRO A 8 -39.23 36.23 -1.97
N PRO A 9 -38.46 35.88 -0.94
CA PRO A 9 -37.12 36.41 -0.77
C PRO A 9 -36.29 36.10 -2.05
N PRO A 10 -35.41 37.03 -2.46
CA PRO A 10 -34.59 36.82 -3.66
C PRO A 10 -33.77 35.52 -3.50
N PRO A 11 -33.58 34.75 -4.58
CA PRO A 11 -32.79 33.53 -4.51
C PRO A 11 -31.37 33.87 -4.01
N PRO A 12 -30.80 33.03 -3.13
CA PRO A 12 -29.46 33.28 -2.60
C PRO A 12 -28.47 33.42 -3.76
N ALA A 13 -27.62 34.45 -3.70
CA ALA A 13 -26.63 34.73 -4.72
C ALA A 13 -25.79 33.48 -5.03
N ALA A 14 -25.59 33.19 -6.32
CA ALA A 14 -24.84 32.02 -6.76
C ALA A 14 -23.43 32.02 -6.13
N PRO A 15 -22.94 30.85 -5.67
CA PRO A 15 -21.68 30.78 -4.93
C PRO A 15 -20.51 31.34 -5.73
N THR A 16 -19.73 32.14 -5.01
CA THR A 16 -18.54 32.86 -5.45
C THR A 16 -17.36 31.89 -5.59
N SER A 17 -16.83 31.79 -6.81
CA SER A 17 -15.67 31.00 -7.24
C SER A 17 -15.81 29.46 -7.29
N PRO A 18 -15.27 28.81 -8.34
CA PRO A 18 -15.28 27.36 -8.48
C PRO A 18 -14.51 26.62 -7.36
N ILE A 19 -13.50 27.29 -6.78
CA ILE A 19 -12.67 26.75 -5.69
C ILE A 19 -13.51 26.52 -4.43
N THR A 20 -14.40 27.45 -4.10
CA THR A 20 -15.33 27.29 -2.96
C THR A 20 -16.23 26.07 -3.14
N GLY A 21 -16.70 25.84 -4.37
CA GLY A 21 -17.49 24.66 -4.72
C GLY A 21 -16.73 23.35 -4.50
N LEU A 22 -15.47 23.29 -4.93
CA LEU A 22 -14.57 22.14 -4.72
C LEU A 22 -14.38 21.83 -3.23
N ILE A 23 -14.01 22.84 -2.45
CA ILE A 23 -13.75 22.70 -1.00
C ILE A 23 -15.02 22.25 -0.28
N THR A 24 -16.16 22.83 -0.63
CA THR A 24 -17.45 22.47 -0.02
C THR A 24 -17.82 21.02 -0.35
N ALA A 25 -17.65 20.59 -1.60
CA ALA A 25 -17.90 19.21 -2.00
C ALA A 25 -16.97 18.23 -1.26
N ALA A 26 -15.66 18.55 -1.17
CA ALA A 26 -14.71 17.73 -0.44
C ALA A 26 -15.03 17.62 1.05
N HIS A 27 -15.36 18.73 1.70
CA HIS A 27 -15.73 18.75 3.10
C HIS A 27 -17.03 17.97 3.37
N LEU A 28 -18.05 18.11 2.51
CA LEU A 28 -19.29 17.36 2.65
C LEU A 28 -19.06 15.85 2.47
N SER A 29 -18.29 15.44 1.46
CA SER A 29 -17.96 14.03 1.25
C SER A 29 -17.10 13.45 2.37
N PHE A 30 -16.15 14.23 2.89
CA PHE A 30 -15.39 13.85 4.08
C PHE A 30 -16.30 13.62 5.28
N ARG A 31 -17.26 14.53 5.52
CA ARG A 31 -18.22 14.39 6.60
C ARG A 31 -19.14 13.18 6.40
N GLN A 32 -19.64 12.96 5.18
CA GLN A 32 -20.46 11.80 4.85
C GLN A 32 -19.70 10.48 5.04
N PHE A 33 -18.42 10.45 4.69
CA PHE A 33 -17.53 9.31 4.92
C PHE A 33 -17.44 8.97 6.42
N LEU A 34 -17.34 9.98 7.28
CA LEU A 34 -17.28 9.81 8.75
C LEU A 34 -18.64 9.55 9.41
N GLN A 35 -19.75 10.02 8.83
CA GLN A 35 -21.08 9.98 9.45
C GLN A 35 -21.75 8.60 9.45
N GLY A 36 -21.23 7.62 8.71
CA GLY A 36 -21.74 6.25 8.75
C GLY A 36 -21.03 5.43 9.84
N PRO A 37 -21.55 5.33 11.08
CA PRO A 37 -20.85 4.64 12.17
C PRO A 37 -20.53 3.19 11.79
N ARG A 38 -21.43 2.51 11.09
CA ARG A 38 -21.23 1.14 10.60
C ARG A 38 -20.08 1.05 9.59
N LYS A 39 -20.00 1.98 8.64
CA LYS A 39 -18.93 2.00 7.62
C LYS A 39 -17.58 2.29 8.27
N TRP A 40 -17.53 3.28 9.15
CA TRP A 40 -16.31 3.66 9.83
C TRP A 40 -15.81 2.55 10.75
N LEU A 41 -16.71 1.84 11.45
CA LEU A 41 -16.36 0.65 12.23
C LEU A 41 -15.82 -0.49 11.36
N LEU A 42 -16.36 -0.72 10.16
CA LEU A 42 -15.84 -1.74 9.25
C LEU A 42 -14.45 -1.39 8.69
N LEU A 43 -14.25 -0.13 8.31
CA LEU A 43 -12.95 0.37 7.84
C LEU A 43 -11.90 0.33 8.95
N LEU A 44 -12.29 0.75 10.15
CA LEU A 44 -11.46 0.60 11.33
C LEU A 44 -11.19 -0.87 11.62
N ALA A 45 -12.18 -1.75 11.61
CA ALA A 45 -11.96 -3.18 11.87
C ALA A 45 -10.94 -3.78 10.90
N GLY A 46 -11.05 -3.44 9.60
CA GLY A 46 -10.07 -3.86 8.59
C GLY A 46 -8.65 -3.33 8.83
N SER A 47 -8.52 -2.13 9.43
CA SER A 47 -7.22 -1.53 9.80
C SER A 47 -6.73 -1.96 11.19
N VAL A 48 -7.63 -2.20 12.13
CA VAL A 48 -7.30 -2.52 13.52
C VAL A 48 -6.83 -3.96 13.61
N PHE A 49 -7.37 -4.88 12.80
CA PHE A 49 -6.92 -6.26 12.77
C PHE A 49 -5.40 -6.41 12.57
N PRO A 50 -4.77 -5.85 11.52
CA PRO A 50 -3.32 -5.91 11.36
C PRO A 50 -2.59 -5.17 12.49
N ALA A 51 -3.08 -4.03 12.97
CA ALA A 51 -2.47 -3.33 14.11
C ALA A 51 -2.50 -4.16 15.41
N LEU A 52 -3.57 -4.91 15.68
CA LEU A 52 -3.66 -5.82 16.81
C LEU A 52 -2.71 -7.00 16.64
N LEU A 53 -2.62 -7.55 15.41
CA LEU A 53 -1.67 -8.62 15.10
C LEU A 53 -0.22 -8.15 15.35
N SER A 54 0.11 -6.91 14.96
CA SER A 54 1.43 -6.35 15.21
C SER A 54 1.67 -6.20 16.72
N VAL A 55 0.73 -5.66 17.49
CA VAL A 55 0.85 -5.58 18.96
C VAL A 55 0.99 -6.96 19.60
N PHE A 56 0.23 -7.96 19.14
CA PHE A 56 0.33 -9.34 19.63
C PHE A 56 1.74 -9.91 19.44
N VAL A 57 2.31 -9.79 18.23
CA VAL A 57 3.68 -10.24 17.94
C VAL A 57 4.72 -9.45 18.73
N PHE A 58 4.45 -8.19 19.07
CA PHE A 58 5.35 -7.38 19.90
C PHE A 58 5.45 -7.90 21.34
N LEU A 59 4.35 -8.46 21.86
CA LEU A 59 4.22 -9.00 23.21
C LEU A 59 4.75 -10.43 23.32
N GLU A 60 4.83 -11.17 22.21
CA GLU A 60 5.22 -12.57 22.22
C GLU A 60 6.72 -12.75 22.55
N PRO A 61 7.07 -13.67 23.48
CA PRO A 61 8.45 -13.94 23.85
C PRO A 61 9.24 -14.57 22.69
N LYS A 62 10.55 -14.24 22.61
CA LYS A 62 11.48 -14.56 21.52
C LYS A 62 11.30 -15.99 20.95
N GLY A 63 10.92 -16.11 19.67
CA GLY A 63 11.05 -17.38 18.93
C GLY A 63 10.15 -17.58 17.70
N MET A 64 9.01 -16.89 17.57
CA MET A 64 8.01 -17.19 16.51
C MET A 64 7.82 -16.10 15.43
N ASN A 65 8.69 -15.09 15.38
CA ASN A 65 8.32 -13.85 14.70
C ASN A 65 8.34 -13.90 13.16
N HIS A 66 9.15 -14.77 12.53
CA HIS A 66 9.34 -14.75 11.08
C HIS A 66 8.10 -15.07 10.22
N PRO A 67 7.39 -16.21 10.43
CA PRO A 67 6.21 -16.53 9.61
C PRO A 67 5.06 -15.54 9.84
N PHE A 68 4.92 -15.00 11.05
CA PHE A 68 3.87 -14.03 11.37
C PHE A 68 4.06 -12.68 10.68
N LEU A 69 5.30 -12.17 10.59
CA LEU A 69 5.57 -10.96 9.82
C LEU A 69 5.26 -11.14 8.34
N GLN A 70 5.58 -12.31 7.78
CA GLN A 70 5.32 -12.60 6.39
C GLN A 70 3.81 -12.68 6.13
N LEU A 71 3.06 -13.30 7.04
CA LEU A 71 1.60 -13.31 7.00
C LEU A 71 1.02 -11.90 7.15
N PHE A 72 1.57 -11.07 8.04
CA PHE A 72 1.16 -9.66 8.19
C PHE A 72 1.40 -8.89 6.89
N ASP A 73 2.60 -8.98 6.30
CA ASP A 73 2.96 -8.27 5.07
C ASP A 73 2.02 -8.66 3.92
N GLN A 74 1.74 -9.96 3.78
CA GLN A 74 0.80 -10.49 2.79
C GLN A 74 -0.63 -10.02 3.06
N LEU A 75 -1.16 -10.28 4.26
CA LEU A 75 -2.55 -9.99 4.58
C LEU A 75 -2.85 -8.49 4.56
N TYR A 76 -1.90 -7.69 5.04
CA TYR A 76 -2.07 -6.25 5.17
C TYR A 76 -1.89 -5.51 3.84
N LEU A 77 -0.73 -5.67 3.19
CA LEU A 77 -0.43 -4.90 1.99
C LEU A 77 -1.25 -5.39 0.80
N GLN A 78 -1.58 -6.68 0.76
CA GLN A 78 -2.34 -7.26 -0.35
C GLN A 78 -3.84 -7.18 -0.12
N GLY A 79 -4.31 -7.70 1.02
CA GLY A 79 -5.74 -7.83 1.31
C GLY A 79 -6.33 -6.58 1.94
N ALA A 80 -5.79 -6.13 3.06
CA ALA A 80 -6.41 -5.09 3.87
C ALA A 80 -6.46 -3.73 3.15
N ILE A 81 -5.36 -3.27 2.53
CA ILE A 81 -5.36 -2.00 1.79
C ILE A 81 -6.38 -2.03 0.64
N LEU A 82 -6.43 -3.13 -0.11
CA LEU A 82 -7.38 -3.31 -1.22
C LEU A 82 -8.82 -3.29 -0.71
N PHE A 83 -9.10 -4.02 0.37
CA PHE A 83 -10.42 -4.12 0.97
C PHE A 83 -10.89 -2.79 1.59
N ILE A 84 -9.99 -2.08 2.28
CA ILE A 84 -10.25 -0.75 2.83
C ILE A 84 -10.56 0.22 1.69
N ALA A 85 -9.74 0.23 0.63
CA ALA A 85 -9.95 1.06 -0.55
C ALA A 85 -11.28 0.76 -1.25
N LEU A 86 -11.61 -0.51 -1.40
CA LEU A 86 -12.88 -0.98 -1.94
C LEU A 86 -14.07 -0.45 -1.14
N LEU A 87 -14.09 -0.73 0.17
CA LEU A 87 -15.19 -0.36 1.05
C LEU A 87 -15.34 1.15 1.22
N GLY A 88 -14.23 1.90 1.16
CA GLY A 88 -14.24 3.35 1.32
C GLY A 88 -14.64 4.09 0.05
N ALA A 89 -14.05 3.73 -1.09
CA ALA A 89 -14.14 4.51 -2.32
C ALA A 89 -15.39 4.22 -3.16
N VAL A 90 -15.86 2.96 -3.19
CA VAL A 90 -17.05 2.59 -3.98
C VAL A 90 -18.32 3.34 -3.51
N PRO A 91 -18.70 3.29 -2.22
CA PRO A 91 -19.91 3.99 -1.77
C PRO A 91 -19.84 5.50 -1.90
N ALA A 92 -18.65 6.10 -2.02
CA ALA A 92 -18.50 7.55 -2.11
C ALA A 92 -19.17 8.15 -3.37
N PHE A 93 -19.39 7.32 -4.39
CA PHE A 93 -20.11 7.71 -5.61
C PHE A 93 -21.37 6.87 -5.83
N SER A 94 -21.35 5.58 -5.47
CA SER A 94 -22.49 4.68 -5.74
C SER A 94 -23.76 5.14 -5.04
N SER A 95 -23.67 5.69 -3.82
CA SER A 95 -24.86 6.15 -3.09
C SER A 95 -25.58 7.27 -3.81
N ASP A 96 -24.86 8.17 -4.50
CA ASP A 96 -25.52 9.26 -5.21
C ASP A 96 -26.20 8.82 -6.50
N VAL A 97 -25.68 7.74 -7.10
CA VAL A 97 -26.28 7.11 -8.28
C VAL A 97 -27.54 6.34 -7.85
N GLU A 98 -27.45 5.57 -6.77
CA GLU A 98 -28.56 4.79 -6.21
C GLU A 98 -29.68 5.70 -5.68
N ASP A 99 -29.34 6.79 -4.99
CA ASP A 99 -30.31 7.75 -4.44
C ASP A 99 -30.85 8.72 -5.50
N GLY A 100 -30.34 8.67 -6.74
CA GLY A 100 -30.71 9.60 -7.82
C GLY A 100 -30.32 11.07 -7.57
N THR A 101 -29.57 11.35 -6.50
CA THR A 101 -29.12 12.71 -6.13
C THR A 101 -28.10 13.27 -7.11
N ILE A 102 -27.50 12.42 -7.95
CA ILE A 102 -26.57 12.84 -9.00
C ILE A 102 -27.22 13.84 -9.97
N VAL A 103 -28.53 13.68 -10.27
CA VAL A 103 -29.27 14.60 -11.15
C VAL A 103 -29.35 15.99 -10.52
N TYR A 104 -29.61 16.06 -9.22
CA TYR A 104 -29.66 17.32 -8.48
C TYR A 104 -28.29 18.02 -8.42
N LEU A 105 -27.21 17.25 -8.27
CA LEU A 105 -25.84 17.78 -8.34
C LEU A 105 -25.52 18.36 -9.72
N TYR A 106 -26.06 17.78 -10.79
CA TYR A 106 -25.88 18.27 -12.16
C TYR A 106 -26.62 19.56 -12.48
N CYS A 107 -27.68 19.89 -11.73
CA CYS A 107 -28.42 21.14 -11.92
C CYS A 107 -27.75 22.36 -11.25
N ARG A 108 -26.72 22.15 -10.42
CA ARG A 108 -26.02 23.26 -9.76
C ARG A 108 -25.09 24.00 -10.74
N PRO A 109 -24.93 25.33 -10.59
CA PRO A 109 -24.03 26.13 -11.43
C PRO A 109 -22.53 25.92 -11.09
N THR A 110 -22.17 24.75 -10.58
CA THR A 110 -20.80 24.37 -10.26
C THR A 110 -20.29 23.45 -11.36
N PRO A 111 -19.08 23.68 -11.92
CA PRO A 111 -18.58 22.79 -12.95
C PRO A 111 -18.43 21.37 -12.39
N ARG A 112 -18.95 20.40 -13.14
CA ARG A 112 -19.11 18.99 -12.73
C ARG A 112 -17.80 18.38 -12.24
N ALA A 113 -16.69 18.71 -12.90
CA ALA A 113 -15.35 18.24 -12.53
C ALA A 113 -14.99 18.60 -11.08
N PHE A 114 -15.33 19.79 -10.59
CA PHE A 114 -15.03 20.18 -9.21
C PHE A 114 -15.86 19.40 -8.19
N ILE A 115 -17.10 19.03 -8.52
CA ILE A 115 -17.91 18.17 -7.65
C ILE A 115 -17.26 16.79 -7.55
N VAL A 116 -16.92 16.17 -8.69
CA VAL A 116 -16.32 14.83 -8.74
C VAL A 116 -14.96 14.80 -8.04
N VAL A 117 -14.07 15.75 -8.34
CA VAL A 117 -12.75 15.86 -7.69
C VAL A 117 -12.89 16.15 -6.21
N GLY A 118 -13.85 16.99 -5.81
CA GLY A 118 -14.14 17.25 -4.41
C GLY A 118 -14.52 15.97 -3.67
N LYS A 119 -15.46 15.19 -4.23
CA LYS A 119 -15.86 13.90 -3.65
C LYS A 119 -14.70 12.92 -3.56
N TRP A 120 -13.91 12.82 -4.62
CA TRP A 120 -12.71 11.98 -4.65
C TRP A 120 -11.74 12.37 -3.52
N LEU A 121 -11.41 13.65 -3.38
CA LEU A 121 -10.54 14.16 -2.30
C LEU A 121 -11.13 13.85 -0.91
N GLY A 122 -12.44 14.10 -0.73
CA GLY A 122 -13.13 13.85 0.53
C GLY A 122 -13.09 12.39 0.98
N CYS A 123 -12.97 11.44 0.05
CA CYS A 123 -12.84 10.02 0.33
C CYS A 123 -11.38 9.56 0.47
N ILE A 124 -10.48 10.02 -0.41
CA ILE A 124 -9.09 9.54 -0.47
C ILE A 124 -8.28 9.95 0.75
N VAL A 125 -8.49 11.18 1.26
CA VAL A 125 -7.77 11.67 2.45
C VAL A 125 -8.00 10.78 3.68
N PRO A 126 -9.25 10.52 4.13
CA PRO A 126 -9.47 9.65 5.28
C PRO A 126 -9.04 8.21 5.00
N LEU A 127 -9.15 7.74 3.75
CA LEU A 127 -8.69 6.41 3.36
C LEU A 127 -7.16 6.24 3.53
N ALA A 128 -6.39 7.22 3.06
CA ALA A 128 -4.94 7.25 3.24
C ALA A 128 -4.56 7.33 4.72
N LEU A 129 -5.28 8.12 5.53
CA LEU A 129 -5.02 8.20 6.96
C LEU A 129 -5.32 6.88 7.69
N ILE A 130 -6.45 6.22 7.39
CA ILE A 130 -6.82 4.93 7.99
C ILE A 130 -5.75 3.88 7.67
N THR A 131 -5.28 3.83 6.43
CA THR A 131 -4.23 2.90 6.01
C THR A 131 -2.84 3.26 6.57
N MET A 132 -2.60 4.44 7.14
CA MET A 132 -1.34 4.70 7.85
C MET A 132 -1.31 4.11 9.27
N ILE A 133 -2.46 3.90 9.90
CA ILE A 133 -2.56 3.45 11.31
C ILE A 133 -1.81 2.12 11.56
N PRO A 134 -1.95 1.07 10.73
CA PRO A 134 -1.31 -0.21 11.01
C PRO A 134 0.19 -0.16 10.81
N VAL A 135 0.67 0.69 9.89
CA VAL A 135 2.10 0.93 9.69
C VAL A 135 2.70 1.59 10.93
N LEU A 136 2.03 2.61 11.48
CA LEU A 136 2.44 3.24 12.74
C LEU A 136 2.43 2.24 13.90
N ALA A 137 1.41 1.40 14.00
CA ALA A 137 1.29 0.39 15.04
C ALA A 137 2.34 -0.73 14.93
N ALA A 138 2.79 -1.05 13.71
CA ALA A 138 3.82 -2.06 13.46
C ALA A 138 5.24 -1.53 13.64
N TRP A 139 5.45 -0.21 13.64
CA TRP A 139 6.78 0.39 13.73
C TRP A 139 7.61 -0.03 14.96
N PRO A 140 7.04 -0.12 16.19
CA PRO A 140 7.79 -0.59 17.35
C PRO A 140 8.33 -2.03 17.21
N LEU A 141 7.69 -2.88 16.41
CA LEU A 141 8.20 -4.22 16.11
C LEU A 141 9.40 -4.19 15.19
N ALA A 142 9.36 -3.31 14.18
CA ALA A 142 10.49 -3.12 13.29
C ALA A 142 11.74 -2.70 14.10
N LEU A 143 11.56 -1.81 15.09
CA LEU A 143 12.65 -1.42 16.00
C LEU A 143 13.21 -2.59 16.81
N LYS A 144 12.37 -3.54 17.25
CA LYS A 144 12.83 -4.75 17.97
C LYS A 144 13.56 -5.76 17.07
N GLN A 145 13.22 -5.82 15.79
CA GLN A 145 13.72 -6.85 14.87
C GLN A 145 15.02 -6.51 14.14
N VAL A 146 15.42 -5.23 14.10
CA VAL A 146 16.70 -4.78 13.51
C VAL A 146 17.91 -5.17 14.39
N GLN A 147 17.84 -6.29 15.11
CA GLN A 147 18.97 -6.95 15.74
C GLN A 147 19.35 -8.15 14.84
N PRO A 148 20.19 -7.97 13.80
CA PRO A 148 20.61 -9.09 12.98
C PRO A 148 21.55 -9.95 13.82
N TYR A 149 21.21 -11.22 13.94
CA TYR A 149 22.21 -12.21 14.29
C TYR A 149 23.11 -12.35 13.05
N GLU A 150 24.34 -11.85 13.14
CA GLU A 150 25.33 -12.16 12.13
C GLU A 150 25.81 -13.57 12.43
N THR A 151 25.34 -14.53 11.62
CA THR A 151 25.77 -15.93 11.73
C THR A 151 27.17 -16.06 11.14
N THR A 152 28.18 -15.57 11.84
CA THR A 152 29.56 -15.91 11.49
C THR A 152 29.76 -17.39 11.83
N THR A 153 29.85 -18.25 10.81
CA THR A 153 30.17 -19.66 11.01
C THR A 153 31.66 -19.77 11.29
N TRP A 154 32.02 -19.99 12.55
CA TRP A 154 33.38 -20.31 12.94
C TRP A 154 33.61 -21.80 12.73
N VAL A 155 34.69 -22.15 12.04
CA VAL A 155 35.18 -23.53 12.00
C VAL A 155 36.08 -23.67 13.23
N ALA A 156 35.68 -24.51 14.19
CA ALA A 156 36.51 -24.78 15.35
C ALA A 156 37.76 -25.54 14.89
N ASP A 157 38.91 -24.86 14.87
CA ASP A 157 40.20 -25.51 14.67
C ASP A 157 40.51 -26.37 15.92
N PRO A 158 40.83 -27.67 15.79
CA PRO A 158 41.22 -28.54 16.90
C PRO A 158 42.41 -28.03 17.73
N SER A 159 43.18 -27.06 17.23
CA SER A 159 44.27 -26.39 17.95
C SER A 159 43.82 -25.46 19.09
N GLY A 160 42.52 -25.17 19.22
CA GLY A 160 41.96 -24.32 20.28
C GLY A 160 42.08 -22.80 20.01
N THR A 161 42.71 -22.40 18.91
CA THR A 161 42.71 -21.01 18.45
C THR A 161 41.55 -20.77 17.49
N ALA A 162 40.49 -20.11 17.94
CA ALA A 162 39.41 -19.64 17.08
C ALA A 162 39.93 -18.49 16.19
N VAL A 163 40.47 -18.83 15.02
CA VAL A 163 40.87 -17.84 14.02
C VAL A 163 39.61 -17.46 13.23
N PRO A 164 39.28 -16.16 13.10
CA PRO A 164 38.25 -15.73 12.16
C PRO A 164 38.67 -16.25 10.80
N ARG A 165 37.75 -16.90 10.10
CA ARG A 165 37.94 -17.16 8.67
C ARG A 165 37.93 -15.79 8.00
N GLY A 166 39.08 -15.13 8.01
CA GLY A 166 39.30 -13.89 7.29
C GLY A 166 38.95 -14.17 5.84
N GLU A 167 38.09 -13.34 5.26
CA GLU A 167 37.84 -13.32 3.82
C GLU A 167 39.10 -12.97 3.02
N ASP A 168 40.19 -12.60 3.71
CA ASP A 168 41.50 -12.33 3.13
C ASP A 168 42.32 -13.61 3.03
N GLY A 169 42.14 -14.31 1.93
CA GLY A 169 42.94 -15.49 1.63
C GLY A 169 42.61 -16.12 0.29
N ALA A 170 42.64 -15.33 -0.79
CA ALA A 170 43.17 -15.85 -2.05
C ALA A 170 44.63 -16.25 -1.80
N VAL A 171 44.82 -17.37 -1.11
CA VAL A 171 46.09 -18.06 -1.05
C VAL A 171 46.23 -18.69 -2.43
N ASP A 172 47.04 -18.06 -3.28
CA ASP A 172 47.61 -18.69 -4.47
C ASP A 172 48.27 -20.00 -4.02
N ASP A 173 47.52 -21.09 -4.16
CA ASP A 173 47.97 -22.46 -3.93
C ASP A 173 48.82 -22.89 -5.13
N ASP A 174 50.07 -22.42 -5.16
CA ASP A 174 51.11 -22.90 -6.09
C ASP A 174 52.26 -23.57 -5.32
N SER A 175 51.92 -24.40 -4.32
CA SER A 175 52.89 -25.30 -3.70
C SER A 175 52.38 -26.73 -3.73
N GLY A 176 52.70 -27.41 -4.84
CA GLY A 176 52.42 -28.82 -5.10
C GLY A 176 53.16 -29.77 -4.16
N GLU A 177 52.77 -29.82 -2.90
CA GLU A 177 53.18 -30.85 -1.96
C GLU A 177 51.98 -31.72 -1.58
N ARG A 178 51.75 -32.76 -2.39
CA ARG A 178 50.83 -33.86 -2.10
C ARG A 178 51.28 -34.56 -0.82
N ARG A 179 50.73 -34.19 0.33
CA ARG A 179 50.84 -35.00 1.56
C ARG A 179 49.90 -36.21 1.45
N PRO A 180 50.42 -37.45 1.38
CA PRO A 180 49.60 -38.65 1.38
C PRO A 180 49.35 -39.07 2.83
N GLY A 181 48.08 -39.11 3.23
CA GLY A 181 47.67 -39.75 4.49
C GLY A 181 46.89 -38.84 5.45
N MET A 182 45.83 -38.18 4.97
CA MET A 182 44.83 -37.61 5.90
C MET A 182 43.63 -38.54 5.94
N ARG A 183 43.56 -39.30 7.05
CA ARG A 183 42.47 -40.21 7.39
C ARG A 183 41.14 -39.47 7.42
N GLU A 184 40.25 -39.91 6.54
CA GLU A 184 38.82 -39.69 6.55
C GLU A 184 38.25 -40.20 7.88
N GLY A 185 38.01 -39.31 8.87
CA GLY A 185 37.43 -39.75 10.12
C GLY A 185 37.58 -38.83 11.32
N SER A 186 37.02 -37.62 11.26
CA SER A 186 36.35 -37.04 12.44
C SER A 186 35.46 -35.88 11.99
N PRO A 187 34.12 -35.97 12.10
CA PRO A 187 33.25 -34.83 11.81
C PRO A 187 33.52 -33.74 12.83
N GLY A 188 34.29 -32.73 12.43
CA GLY A 188 34.58 -31.55 13.25
C GLY A 188 33.27 -30.91 13.71
N LYS A 189 33.11 -30.75 15.03
CA LYS A 189 31.94 -30.13 15.63
C LYS A 189 31.98 -28.63 15.33
N PHE A 190 31.27 -28.20 14.28
CA PHE A 190 31.11 -26.78 13.97
C PHE A 190 30.35 -26.11 15.13
N VAL A 191 31.00 -25.15 15.78
CA VAL A 191 30.38 -24.32 16.82
C VAL A 191 30.02 -22.99 16.18
N THR A 192 28.75 -22.84 15.83
CA THR A 192 28.22 -21.59 15.28
C THR A 192 28.07 -20.57 16.42
N MET A 193 29.03 -19.65 16.55
CA MET A 193 28.97 -18.57 17.52
C MET A 193 28.34 -17.33 16.86
N THR A 194 27.08 -17.06 17.17
CA THR A 194 26.36 -15.87 16.68
C THR A 194 26.78 -14.64 17.48
N ARG A 195 27.51 -13.71 16.85
CA ARG A 195 27.85 -12.42 17.46
C ARG A 195 26.74 -11.40 17.16
N PRO A 196 26.25 -10.64 18.16
CA PRO A 196 25.31 -9.56 17.88
C PRO A 196 26.04 -8.47 17.08
N SER A 197 25.65 -8.30 15.81
CA SER A 197 26.13 -7.18 15.01
C SER A 197 25.41 -5.91 15.46
N HIS A 198 26.16 -4.89 15.88
CA HIS A 198 25.60 -3.58 16.22
C HIS A 198 25.21 -2.85 14.93
N ARG A 199 24.08 -3.23 14.33
CA ARG A 199 23.48 -2.41 13.28
C ARG A 199 22.82 -1.18 13.91
N ALA A 200 22.90 -0.05 13.22
CA ALA A 200 22.25 1.19 13.63
C ALA A 200 20.73 0.98 13.77
N PRO A 201 20.08 1.64 14.75
CA PRO A 201 18.63 1.54 14.94
C PRO A 201 17.89 1.92 13.65
N ALA A 202 16.70 1.33 13.44
CA ALA A 202 15.90 1.59 12.25
C ALA A 202 15.71 3.10 12.06
N GLN A 203 16.11 3.61 10.90
CA GLN A 203 16.13 5.05 10.67
C GLN A 203 14.71 5.57 10.47
N PRO A 204 14.36 6.78 10.95
CA PRO A 204 13.04 7.38 10.76
C PRO A 204 12.61 7.46 9.28
N ARG A 205 13.59 7.46 8.37
CA ARG A 205 13.38 7.43 6.91
C ARG A 205 12.61 6.21 6.43
N GLU A 206 12.84 5.03 7.03
CA GLU A 206 12.15 3.80 6.64
C GLU A 206 10.66 3.84 7.03
N LEU A 207 10.34 4.47 8.17
CA LEU A 207 8.95 4.69 8.59
C LEU A 207 8.24 5.61 7.59
N PHE A 208 8.86 6.75 7.23
CA PHE A 208 8.28 7.67 6.26
C PHE A 208 8.05 7.00 4.89
N ALA A 209 9.00 6.19 4.43
CA ALA A 209 8.84 5.42 3.20
C ALA A 209 7.66 4.44 3.28
N ALA A 210 7.50 3.72 4.39
CA ALA A 210 6.39 2.79 4.59
C ALA A 210 5.02 3.50 4.68
N LEU A 211 4.96 4.63 5.39
CA LEU A 211 3.74 5.45 5.47
C LEU A 211 3.34 6.00 4.11
N PHE A 212 4.32 6.53 3.37
CA PHE A 212 4.10 7.02 2.01
C PHE A 212 3.64 5.91 1.07
N ALA A 213 4.26 4.74 1.13
CA ALA A 213 3.88 3.58 0.33
C ALA A 213 2.42 3.15 0.60
N SER A 214 2.03 3.07 1.87
CA SER A 214 0.66 2.73 2.27
C SER A 214 -0.34 3.76 1.75
N ALA A 215 -0.05 5.04 1.95
CA ALA A 215 -0.89 6.13 1.47
C ALA A 215 -1.02 6.15 -0.05
N ALA A 216 0.08 5.96 -0.78
CA ALA A 216 0.08 5.88 -2.23
C ALA A 216 -0.76 4.69 -2.72
N GLY A 217 -0.65 3.53 -2.06
CA GLY A 217 -1.49 2.36 -2.34
C GLY A 217 -2.98 2.67 -2.15
N ALA A 218 -3.34 3.30 -1.03
CA ALA A 218 -4.72 3.71 -0.76
C ALA A 218 -5.25 4.73 -1.80
N VAL A 219 -4.41 5.68 -2.22
CA VAL A 219 -4.76 6.65 -3.26
C VAL A 219 -5.00 5.95 -4.60
N LEU A 220 -4.11 5.05 -5.02
CA LEU A 220 -4.21 4.34 -6.30
C LEU A 220 -5.43 3.44 -6.34
N TYR A 221 -5.59 2.55 -5.36
CA TYR A 221 -6.75 1.65 -5.31
C TYR A 221 -8.06 2.40 -5.06
N GLY A 222 -8.04 3.43 -4.20
CA GLY A 222 -9.20 4.27 -3.96
C GLY A 222 -9.65 4.99 -5.23
N THR A 223 -8.71 5.51 -6.03
CA THR A 223 -9.01 6.14 -7.32
C THR A 223 -9.60 5.13 -8.30
N LEU A 224 -8.98 3.96 -8.43
CA LEU A 224 -9.46 2.89 -9.30
C LEU A 224 -10.91 2.51 -8.96
N PHE A 225 -11.19 2.24 -7.69
CA PHE A 225 -12.52 1.84 -7.22
C PHE A 225 -13.54 2.97 -7.26
N PHE A 226 -13.11 4.22 -7.02
CA PHE A 226 -13.95 5.39 -7.22
C PHE A 226 -14.36 5.54 -8.69
N SER A 227 -13.41 5.37 -9.63
CA SER A 227 -13.69 5.42 -11.08
C SER A 227 -14.61 4.28 -11.52
N LEU A 228 -14.39 3.06 -11.04
CA LEU A 228 -15.30 1.93 -11.25
C LEU A 228 -16.70 2.23 -10.68
N GLY A 229 -16.76 2.82 -9.48
CA GLY A 229 -17.96 3.35 -8.84
C GLY A 229 -18.75 4.33 -9.70
N ALA A 230 -18.04 5.18 -10.43
CA ALA A 230 -18.65 6.19 -11.30
C ALA A 230 -19.16 5.63 -12.63
N ILE A 231 -18.50 4.61 -13.17
CA ILE A 231 -18.84 4.03 -14.49
C ILE A 231 -19.95 2.98 -14.36
N LEU A 232 -20.01 2.27 -13.24
CA LEU A 232 -20.79 1.04 -13.11
C LEU A 232 -21.93 1.22 -12.12
N GLY A 233 -23.15 0.83 -12.52
CA GLY A 233 -24.32 0.84 -11.64
C GLY A 233 -24.34 -0.23 -10.55
N ARG A 234 -23.39 -1.18 -10.57
CA ARG A 234 -23.22 -2.24 -9.54
C ARG A 234 -21.76 -2.37 -9.13
N PRO A 235 -21.17 -1.33 -8.55
CA PRO A 235 -19.72 -1.24 -8.41
C PRO A 235 -19.15 -2.24 -7.40
N TYR A 236 -19.93 -2.65 -6.39
CA TYR A 236 -19.50 -3.69 -5.44
C TYR A 236 -19.28 -5.04 -6.09
N LEU A 237 -20.18 -5.49 -6.98
CA LEU A 237 -20.03 -6.78 -7.65
C LEU A 237 -18.79 -6.82 -8.53
N ILE A 238 -18.54 -5.74 -9.27
CA ILE A 238 -17.41 -5.68 -10.19
C ILE A 238 -16.11 -5.51 -9.41
N ALA A 239 -16.11 -4.76 -8.33
CA ALA A 239 -14.92 -4.59 -7.53
C ALA A 239 -14.60 -5.83 -6.67
N MET A 240 -15.61 -6.58 -6.23
CA MET A 240 -15.43 -7.95 -5.69
C MET A 240 -14.93 -8.91 -6.76
N ALA A 241 -15.50 -8.90 -7.96
CA ALA A 241 -15.03 -9.73 -9.06
C ALA A 241 -13.59 -9.37 -9.46
N TYR A 242 -13.26 -8.08 -9.48
CA TYR A 242 -11.90 -7.59 -9.70
C TYR A 242 -10.98 -8.09 -8.60
N ALA A 243 -11.33 -7.93 -7.32
CA ALA A 243 -10.51 -8.43 -6.22
C ALA A 243 -10.30 -9.95 -6.34
N VAL A 244 -11.36 -10.73 -6.58
CA VAL A 244 -11.27 -12.20 -6.72
C VAL A 244 -10.46 -12.59 -7.94
N ILE A 245 -10.71 -11.99 -9.11
CA ILE A 245 -9.98 -12.30 -10.34
C ILE A 245 -8.53 -11.90 -10.17
N VAL A 246 -8.25 -10.65 -9.83
CA VAL A 246 -6.88 -10.16 -9.68
C VAL A 246 -6.13 -10.96 -8.62
N GLU A 247 -6.73 -11.23 -7.47
CA GLU A 247 -6.08 -12.02 -6.42
C GLU A 247 -5.93 -13.51 -6.80
N ALA A 248 -6.90 -14.12 -7.49
CA ALA A 248 -6.79 -15.51 -7.95
C ALA A 248 -5.82 -15.67 -9.12
N THR A 249 -5.74 -14.68 -10.03
CA THR A 249 -4.82 -14.72 -11.18
C THR A 249 -3.41 -14.36 -10.73
N ILE A 250 -3.25 -13.33 -9.89
CA ILE A 250 -1.95 -12.94 -9.33
C ILE A 250 -1.46 -13.94 -8.30
N GLY A 251 -2.33 -14.56 -7.49
CA GLY A 251 -1.92 -15.60 -6.55
C GLY A 251 -1.48 -16.91 -7.20
N ARG A 252 -1.94 -17.17 -8.44
CA ARG A 252 -1.54 -18.36 -9.23
C ARG A 252 -0.27 -18.15 -10.05
N LEU A 253 -0.06 -16.95 -10.53
CA LEU A 253 1.24 -16.59 -11.05
C LEU A 253 2.13 -16.49 -9.80
N GLU A 254 3.29 -17.14 -9.73
CA GLU A 254 4.20 -17.00 -8.56
C GLU A 254 4.73 -15.55 -8.34
N ILE A 255 4.16 -14.61 -9.07
CA ILE A 255 4.01 -13.20 -8.80
C ILE A 255 3.40 -13.02 -7.41
N LYS A 256 4.27 -13.06 -6.41
CA LYS A 256 3.93 -12.50 -5.12
C LYS A 256 3.67 -11.01 -5.36
N LEU A 257 2.46 -10.50 -5.09
CA LEU A 257 2.13 -9.06 -4.99
C LEU A 257 3.09 -8.32 -4.03
N TYR A 258 3.80 -9.09 -3.20
CA TYR A 258 5.08 -8.76 -2.58
C TYR A 258 6.03 -7.98 -3.49
N VAL A 259 6.09 -8.20 -4.81
CA VAL A 259 6.98 -7.51 -5.74
C VAL A 259 6.56 -6.06 -5.97
N LEU A 260 5.27 -5.72 -5.98
CA LEU A 260 4.84 -4.32 -6.06
C LEU A 260 5.06 -3.59 -4.73
N SER A 261 4.77 -4.27 -3.61
CA SER A 261 5.13 -3.80 -2.26
C SER A 261 6.65 -3.62 -2.12
N ARG A 262 7.45 -4.60 -2.54
CA ARG A 262 8.91 -4.55 -2.60
C ARG A 262 9.35 -3.46 -3.54
N PHE A 263 8.73 -3.29 -4.70
CA PHE A 263 9.09 -2.29 -5.69
C PHE A 263 8.89 -0.89 -5.13
N VAL A 264 7.74 -0.60 -4.54
CA VAL A 264 7.47 0.68 -3.86
C VAL A 264 8.45 0.87 -2.68
N ARG A 265 8.72 -0.18 -1.91
CA ARG A 265 9.70 -0.16 -0.82
C ARG A 265 11.13 0.06 -1.33
N THR A 266 11.55 -0.59 -2.42
CA THR A 266 12.87 -0.45 -3.04
C THR A 266 13.01 0.84 -3.83
N ALA A 267 11.94 1.38 -4.41
CA ALA A 267 11.94 2.68 -5.07
C ALA A 267 12.02 3.80 -4.03
N ALA A 268 11.31 3.67 -2.91
CA ALA A 268 11.42 4.56 -1.76
C ALA A 268 12.76 4.42 -1.00
N LEU A 269 13.42 3.25 -1.08
CA LEU A 269 14.77 3.04 -0.55
C LEU A 269 15.87 3.44 -1.53
N ARG A 270 15.64 3.38 -2.86
CA ARG A 270 16.59 3.85 -3.90
C ARG A 270 16.74 5.37 -3.93
N SER A 271 15.76 6.13 -3.44
CA SER A 271 15.94 7.58 -3.23
C SER A 271 16.83 7.92 -2.03
N LEU A 272 17.27 6.91 -1.28
CA LEU A 272 18.12 7.02 -0.11
C LEU A 272 19.42 6.25 -0.37
N ASP A 273 20.38 6.91 -1.01
CA ASP A 273 21.73 6.37 -1.12
C ASP A 273 22.43 6.30 0.26
N PRO A 274 23.17 5.23 0.59
CA PRO A 274 23.41 4.03 -0.22
C PRO A 274 22.41 2.88 0.07
N VAL A 275 21.99 2.19 -0.98
CA VAL A 275 21.13 0.99 -0.91
C VAL A 275 21.92 -0.20 -0.31
N PRO A 276 21.40 -0.92 0.69
CA PRO A 276 22.10 -2.08 1.26
C PRO A 276 22.30 -3.20 0.22
N ARG A 277 23.52 -3.73 0.08
CA ARG A 277 23.94 -4.77 -0.90
C ARG A 277 23.05 -6.03 -0.95
N PHE A 278 22.32 -6.34 0.13
CA PHE A 278 21.31 -7.42 0.13
C PHE A 278 20.18 -7.21 -0.91
N PHE A 279 19.94 -5.95 -1.33
CA PHE A 279 18.93 -5.60 -2.33
C PHE A 279 19.46 -5.59 -3.78
N GLU A 280 20.78 -5.53 -4.01
CA GLU A 280 21.35 -5.51 -5.37
C GLU A 280 21.00 -6.80 -6.13
N GLY A 281 21.13 -7.98 -5.50
CA GLY A 281 20.73 -9.25 -6.13
C GLY A 281 19.21 -9.45 -6.28
N SER A 282 18.37 -8.67 -5.59
CA SER A 282 16.91 -8.74 -5.72
C SER A 282 16.36 -7.83 -6.82
N LEU A 283 17.14 -6.85 -7.28
CA LEU A 283 16.76 -5.88 -8.32
C LEU A 283 16.99 -6.43 -9.74
N GLU A 284 17.89 -7.38 -9.92
CA GLU A 284 18.11 -8.09 -11.19
C GLU A 284 16.99 -9.10 -11.50
N PHE A 285 16.20 -9.49 -10.49
CA PHE A 285 15.10 -10.45 -10.61
C PHE A 285 13.75 -9.83 -11.02
N LEU A 286 13.73 -8.53 -11.33
CA LEU A 286 12.58 -7.83 -11.90
C LEU A 286 12.81 -7.71 -13.41
N PRO A 287 12.23 -8.60 -14.25
CA PRO A 287 12.37 -8.46 -15.69
C PRO A 287 11.86 -7.07 -16.12
N PRO A 288 12.54 -6.36 -17.03
CA PRO A 288 12.11 -5.04 -17.54
C PRO A 288 10.65 -5.00 -18.02
N ALA A 289 10.11 -6.16 -18.42
CA ALA A 289 8.70 -6.35 -18.75
C ALA A 289 7.74 -5.90 -17.64
N TRP A 290 8.13 -5.93 -16.36
CA TRP A 290 7.28 -5.66 -15.20
C TRP A 290 6.90 -4.19 -15.00
N LEU A 291 7.84 -3.26 -15.22
CA LEU A 291 7.50 -1.83 -15.35
C LEU A 291 6.54 -1.60 -16.52
N GLY A 292 6.65 -2.45 -17.55
CA GLY A 292 5.68 -2.58 -18.61
C GLY A 292 4.32 -2.98 -18.07
N TRP A 293 4.13 -4.16 -17.47
CA TRP A 293 2.79 -4.68 -17.15
C TRP A 293 1.96 -3.79 -16.20
N THR A 294 2.52 -3.26 -15.11
CA THR A 294 1.75 -2.32 -14.25
C THR A 294 1.50 -0.98 -14.96
N GLY A 295 2.46 -0.50 -15.76
CA GLY A 295 2.31 0.67 -16.62
C GLY A 295 1.42 0.46 -17.87
N ILE A 296 1.18 -0.78 -18.28
CA ILE A 296 0.41 -1.19 -19.47
C ILE A 296 -1.02 -1.58 -19.09
N PHE A 297 -1.24 -2.06 -17.87
CA PHE A 297 -2.59 -2.41 -17.41
C PHE A 297 -3.15 -1.37 -16.45
N VAL A 298 -2.45 -1.01 -15.37
CA VAL A 298 -3.02 -0.09 -14.37
C VAL A 298 -3.10 1.33 -14.92
N PHE A 299 -2.03 1.82 -15.55
CA PHE A 299 -2.03 3.17 -16.13
C PHE A 299 -3.09 3.33 -17.22
N PRO A 300 -3.23 2.40 -18.20
CA PRO A 300 -4.26 2.49 -19.21
C PRO A 300 -5.63 2.19 -18.67
N LEU A 301 -5.83 1.40 -17.62
CA LEU A 301 -7.15 1.21 -17.02
C LEU A 301 -7.60 2.45 -16.23
N VAL A 302 -6.68 3.10 -15.52
CA VAL A 302 -6.92 4.39 -14.85
C VAL A 302 -7.12 5.49 -15.89
N PHE A 303 -6.31 5.50 -16.95
CA PHE A 303 -6.38 6.49 -18.04
C PHE A 303 -7.58 6.26 -18.94
N LEU A 304 -7.96 5.02 -19.27
CA LEU A 304 -9.22 4.68 -19.95
C LEU A 304 -10.41 4.94 -19.04
N GLY A 305 -10.32 4.69 -17.74
CA GLY A 305 -11.36 5.05 -16.79
C GLY A 305 -11.59 6.56 -16.79
N ALA A 306 -10.52 7.34 -16.70
CA ALA A 306 -10.56 8.80 -16.79
C ALA A 306 -11.04 9.29 -18.17
N ALA A 307 -10.55 8.69 -19.26
CA ALA A 307 -10.90 9.06 -20.63
C ALA A 307 -12.32 8.62 -21.02
N ALA A 308 -12.81 7.49 -20.53
CA ALA A 308 -14.19 7.04 -20.70
C ALA A 308 -15.15 7.90 -19.88
N ALA A 309 -14.78 8.23 -18.64
CA ALA A 309 -15.51 9.24 -17.87
C ALA A 309 -15.56 10.58 -18.64
N PHE A 310 -14.46 10.99 -19.26
CA PHE A 310 -14.36 12.20 -20.07
C PHE A 310 -15.11 12.11 -21.43
N SER A 311 -15.16 10.95 -22.08
CA SER A 311 -15.88 10.79 -23.35
C SER A 311 -17.40 10.69 -23.12
N THR A 312 -17.82 9.99 -22.08
CA THR A 312 -19.22 9.96 -21.61
C THR A 312 -19.67 11.36 -21.22
N TRP A 313 -18.78 12.12 -20.57
CA TRP A 313 -18.96 13.56 -20.28
C TRP A 313 -19.16 14.40 -21.56
N LYS A 314 -18.33 14.20 -22.59
CA LYS A 314 -18.43 14.92 -23.87
C LYS A 314 -19.74 14.58 -24.62
N SER A 315 -20.15 13.31 -24.60
CA SER A 315 -21.37 12.86 -25.28
C SER A 315 -22.66 13.34 -24.59
N TYR A 316 -22.62 13.59 -23.28
CA TYR A 316 -23.74 14.19 -22.54
C TYR A 316 -23.84 15.70 -22.75
N ILE A 317 -22.72 16.41 -22.95
CA ILE A 317 -22.72 17.84 -23.25
C ILE A 317 -23.23 18.11 -24.67
N GLY A 318 -22.87 17.26 -25.64
CA GLY A 318 -23.28 17.45 -27.04
C GLY A 318 -24.76 17.19 -27.33
N LYS A 319 -25.54 16.68 -26.38
CA LYS A 319 -26.99 16.42 -26.53
C LYS A 319 -27.88 17.37 -25.73
N GLY A 320 -27.29 18.32 -25.00
CA GLY A 320 -28.00 19.17 -24.03
C GLY A 320 -27.83 20.68 -24.25
N VAL A 321 -27.45 21.10 -25.45
CA VAL A 321 -27.55 22.49 -25.94
C VAL A 321 -28.38 22.48 -27.21
#